data_AF-A0A7W1L866-F1
#
_entry.id   AF-A0A7W1L866-F1
#
_cell.length_a   1.000
_cell.length_b   1.000
_cell.length_c   1.000
_cell.angle_alpha   90.00
_cell.angle_beta   90.00
_cell.angle_gamma   90.00
#
_symmetry.space_group_name_H-M   'P 1'
#
loop_
_entity.id
_entity.type
_entity.pdbx_description
1 polymer ?
#
loop_
_entity_poly.entity_id
_entity_poly.type
_entity_poly.pdbx_seq_one_letter_code
_entity_poly.pdbx_strand_id
1 'polypeptide(L)'
;MIDSTRGNEAAPPILAPPATTRAPPASGCLFVLAAPSGGGKTSLVRALLEREPGMRLSVSYTTRAPRPGERDGIDYHYVDTAKFNALRDGGEFLEHAHVHG
;
A
#
# COMPACT_ATOMS: atom_id res chain seq x y z
N MET A 1 47.46 -15.13 31.86
CA MET A 1 46.19 -15.00 32.60
C MET A 1 46.17 -13.55 33.06
N ILE A 2 45.59 -12.58 32.35
CA ILE A 2 44.23 -12.47 31.77
C ILE A 2 44.36 -11.71 30.43
N ASP A 3 43.74 -12.20 29.35
CA ASP A 3 43.58 -11.48 28.07
C ASP A 3 42.24 -10.72 28.10
N SER A 4 42.25 -9.45 27.70
CA SER A 4 41.10 -8.54 27.69
C SER A 4 40.89 -8.00 26.29
N THR A 5 40.34 -8.80 25.40
CA THR A 5 39.81 -8.32 24.11
C THR A 5 38.36 -7.88 24.29
N ARG A 6 38.14 -6.57 24.42
CA ARG A 6 36.82 -5.96 24.18
C ARG A 6 36.46 -6.18 22.71
N GLY A 7 35.31 -6.81 22.47
CA GLY A 7 34.73 -6.95 21.14
C GLY A 7 34.48 -5.58 20.52
N ASN A 8 35.04 -5.36 19.34
CA ASN A 8 34.68 -4.29 18.44
C ASN A 8 33.35 -4.65 17.78
N GLU A 9 32.24 -4.21 18.37
CA GLU A 9 30.92 -4.37 17.78
C GLU A 9 30.76 -3.30 16.68
N ALA A 10 30.88 -3.72 15.42
CA ALA A 10 30.70 -2.85 14.28
C ALA A 10 29.25 -2.32 14.25
N ALA A 11 29.10 -0.99 14.18
CA ALA A 11 27.81 -0.36 13.96
C ALA A 11 27.13 -0.96 12.70
N PRO A 12 25.81 -1.22 12.72
CA PRO A 12 25.11 -1.75 11.55
C PRO A 12 25.27 -0.79 10.36
N PRO A 13 25.34 -1.30 9.12
CA PRO A 13 25.51 -0.45 7.95
C PRO A 13 24.35 0.56 7.87
N ILE A 14 24.72 1.83 7.81
CA ILE A 14 23.79 2.91 7.50
C ILE A 14 23.15 2.57 6.15
N LEU A 15 21.83 2.43 6.16
CA LEU A 15 21.01 2.19 4.97
C LEU A 15 21.44 3.17 3.87
N ALA A 16 21.89 2.66 2.73
CA ALA A 16 22.21 3.49 1.58
C ALA A 16 20.99 4.39 1.25
N PRO A 17 21.20 5.67 0.88
CA PRO A 17 20.09 6.53 0.50
C PRO A 17 19.31 5.86 -0.65
N PRO A 18 17.96 5.94 -0.65
CA PRO A 18 17.17 5.31 -1.70
C PRO A 18 17.63 5.83 -3.07
N ALA A 19 17.74 4.90 -4.03
CA ALA A 19 18.13 5.18 -5.40
C ALA A 19 17.36 6.39 -5.94
N THR A 20 18.07 7.30 -6.60
CA THR A 20 17.55 8.53 -7.17
C THR A 20 16.29 8.24 -8.00
N THR A 21 15.14 8.75 -7.54
CA THR A 21 13.86 8.67 -8.26
C THR A 21 14.04 9.29 -9.64
N ARG A 22 14.07 8.45 -10.68
CA ARG A 22 14.04 8.91 -12.07
C ARG A 22 12.76 9.71 -12.26
N ALA A 23 12.86 10.92 -12.83
CA ALA A 23 11.69 11.73 -13.16
C ALA A 23 10.67 10.86 -13.93
N PRO A 24 9.40 10.80 -13.50
CA PRO A 24 8.44 9.96 -14.18
C PRO A 24 8.27 10.45 -15.62
N PRO A 25 8.13 9.54 -16.60
CA PRO A 25 7.73 9.92 -17.96
C PRO A 25 6.40 10.71 -17.92
N ALA A 26 6.02 11.40 -19.00
CA ALA A 26 4.82 12.26 -19.06
C ALA A 26 3.47 11.59 -18.71
N SER A 27 3.48 10.30 -18.39
CA SER A 27 2.38 9.49 -17.83
C SER A 27 2.50 9.38 -16.31
N GLY A 28 1.39 9.47 -15.57
CA GLY A 28 1.37 9.42 -14.10
C GLY A 28 2.17 8.28 -13.45
N CYS A 29 2.61 8.49 -12.21
CA CYS A 29 3.40 7.52 -11.46
C CYS A 29 2.52 6.67 -10.53
N LEU A 30 2.61 5.33 -10.63
CA LEU A 30 1.95 4.39 -9.72
C LEU A 30 2.90 4.00 -8.59
N PHE A 31 2.47 4.18 -7.35
CA PHE A 31 3.18 3.74 -6.16
C PHE A 31 2.46 2.56 -5.51
N VAL A 32 3.19 1.47 -5.24
CA VAL A 32 2.66 0.29 -4.54
C VAL A 32 3.31 0.20 -3.17
N LEU A 33 2.50 0.34 -2.11
CA LEU A 33 2.95 0.18 -0.73
C LEU A 33 2.55 -1.21 -0.22
N ALA A 34 3.52 -2.04 0.15
CA ALA A 34 3.30 -3.37 0.69
C ALA A 34 3.79 -3.45 2.14
N ALA A 35 2.93 -3.90 3.05
CA ALA A 35 3.26 -4.16 4.44
C ALA A 35 2.29 -5.24 4.99
N PRO A 36 2.71 -6.06 5.97
CA PRO A 36 1.81 -6.99 6.65
C PRO A 36 0.68 -6.25 7.38
N SER A 37 -0.40 -6.98 7.72
CA SER A 37 -1.47 -6.45 8.56
C SER A 37 -0.89 -5.90 9.88
N GLY A 38 -1.35 -4.72 10.31
CA GLY A 38 -0.82 -4.02 11.48
C GLY A 38 0.50 -3.26 11.25
N GLY A 39 1.15 -3.39 10.08
CA GLY A 39 2.42 -2.72 9.76
C GLY A 39 2.34 -1.21 9.46
N GLY A 40 1.21 -0.55 9.75
CA GLY A 40 1.08 0.91 9.61
C GLY A 40 0.84 1.44 8.19
N LYS A 41 0.59 0.58 7.18
CA LYS A 41 0.34 1.00 5.78
C LYS A 41 -0.73 2.09 5.67
N THR A 42 -1.86 1.92 6.35
CA THR A 42 -2.96 2.90 6.31
C THR A 42 -2.54 4.25 6.89
N SER A 43 -1.78 4.26 7.98
CA SER A 43 -1.30 5.50 8.60
C SER A 43 -0.32 6.23 7.69
N LEU A 44 0.61 5.50 7.05
CA LEU A 44 1.56 6.08 6.10
C LEU A 44 0.86 6.65 4.86
N VAL A 45 -0.10 5.91 4.28
CA VAL A 45 -0.89 6.37 3.13
C VAL A 45 -1.61 7.69 3.44
N ARG A 46 -2.23 7.81 4.62
CA ARG A 46 -2.92 9.04 5.05
C ARG A 46 -1.95 10.21 5.12
N ALA A 47 -0.82 10.04 5.81
CA ALA A 47 0.20 11.07 5.94
C ALA A 47 0.78 11.52 4.60
N LEU A 48 0.93 10.60 3.62
CA LEU A 48 1.38 10.92 2.27
C LEU A 48 0.34 11.75 1.50
N LEU A 49 -0.93 11.34 1.51
CA LEU A 49 -2.00 12.05 0.80
C LEU A 49 -2.24 13.47 1.37
N GLU A 50 -2.03 13.68 2.67
CA GLU A 50 -2.09 15.01 3.29
C GLU A 50 -0.95 15.93 2.83
N ARG A 51 0.22 15.37 2.55
CA ARG A 51 1.43 16.12 2.20
C ARG A 51 1.61 16.33 0.70
N GLU A 52 1.07 15.44 -0.13
CA GLU A 52 1.26 15.43 -1.58
C GLU A 52 -0.09 15.58 -2.32
N PRO A 53 -0.54 16.81 -2.60
CA PRO A 53 -1.83 17.07 -3.25
C PRO A 53 -1.98 16.46 -4.66
N GLY A 54 -0.88 16.11 -5.31
CA GLY A 54 -0.85 15.44 -6.61
C GLY A 54 -1.11 13.93 -6.55
N MET A 55 -1.11 13.33 -5.35
CA MET A 55 -1.34 11.90 -5.17
C MET A 55 -2.81 11.60 -4.92
N ARG A 56 -3.26 10.45 -5.41
CA ARG A 56 -4.61 9.92 -5.16
C ARG A 56 -4.50 8.47 -4.72
N LEU A 57 -5.36 8.08 -3.78
CA LEU A 57 -5.50 6.67 -3.41
C LEU A 57 -6.33 5.94 -4.46
N SER A 58 -5.88 4.76 -4.88
CA SER A 58 -6.71 3.83 -5.65
C SER A 58 -7.69 3.14 -4.72
N VAL A 59 -8.97 3.50 -4.80
CA VAL A 59 -10.05 2.88 -4.01
C VAL A 59 -10.46 1.55 -4.64
N SER A 60 -10.39 0.47 -3.88
CA SER A 60 -10.66 -0.89 -4.38
C SER A 60 -12.16 -1.21 -4.42
N TYR A 61 -12.54 -2.22 -5.20
CA TYR A 61 -13.90 -2.77 -5.20
C TYR A 61 -14.01 -3.95 -4.24
N THR A 62 -15.18 -4.13 -3.63
CA THR A 62 -15.44 -5.28 -2.76
C THR A 62 -16.90 -5.72 -2.81
N THR A 63 -17.14 -7.00 -2.57
CA THR A 63 -18.48 -7.61 -2.49
C THR A 63 -19.01 -7.76 -1.07
N ARG A 64 -18.17 -7.53 -0.04
CA ARG A 64 -18.64 -7.50 1.34
C ARG A 64 -19.53 -6.28 1.56
N ALA A 65 -20.42 -6.36 2.54
CA ALA A 65 -21.17 -5.18 2.99
C ALA A 65 -20.23 -4.17 3.69
N PRO A 66 -20.53 -2.85 3.60
CA PRO A 66 -19.84 -1.84 4.38
C PRO A 66 -20.07 -2.06 5.88
N ARG A 67 -19.04 -1.87 6.68
CA ARG A 67 -19.10 -1.85 8.15
C ARG A 67 -19.65 -0.50 8.62
N PRO A 68 -20.18 -0.40 9.86
CA PRO A 68 -20.61 0.87 10.42
C PRO A 68 -19.48 1.92 10.35
N GLY A 69 -19.76 3.06 9.71
CA GLY A 69 -18.82 4.17 9.53
C GLY A 69 -18.02 4.14 8.21
N GLU A 70 -18.02 3.04 7.47
CA GLU A 70 -17.41 3.00 6.13
C GLU A 70 -18.30 3.69 5.09
N ARG A 71 -17.66 4.28 4.08
CA ARG A 71 -18.31 5.07 3.03
C ARG A 71 -17.94 4.57 1.64
N ASP A 72 -18.96 4.45 0.79
CA ASP A 72 -18.77 4.10 -0.61
C ASP A 72 -17.93 5.15 -1.35
N GLY A 73 -17.02 4.68 -2.19
CA GLY A 73 -16.06 5.51 -2.94
C GLY A 73 -14.93 6.12 -2.09
N ILE A 74 -14.85 5.79 -0.80
CA ILE A 74 -13.77 6.23 0.09
C ILE A 74 -13.01 5.03 0.63
N ASP A 75 -13.70 4.13 1.32
CA ASP A 75 -13.06 2.93 1.87
C ASP A 75 -12.97 1.84 0.80
N TYR A 76 -14.08 1.60 0.10
CA TYR A 76 -14.21 0.74 -1.06
C TYR A 76 -15.32 1.25 -1.97
N HIS A 77 -15.35 0.78 -3.21
CA HIS A 77 -16.57 0.70 -4.00
C HIS A 77 -17.30 -0.60 -3.64
N TYR A 78 -18.45 -0.47 -2.98
CA TYR A 78 -19.26 -1.60 -2.55
C TYR A 78 -20.21 -2.00 -3.70
N VAL A 79 -20.01 -3.20 -4.24
CA VAL A 79 -20.81 -3.74 -5.36
C VAL A 79 -21.30 -5.14 -5.02
N ASP A 80 -22.38 -5.58 -5.65
CA ASP A 80 -22.75 -6.98 -5.54
C ASP A 80 -21.80 -7.90 -6.34
N THR A 81 -21.91 -9.21 -6.11
CA THR A 81 -21.09 -10.23 -6.77
C THR A 81 -21.28 -10.23 -8.29
N ALA A 82 -22.50 -9.97 -8.78
CA ALA A 82 -22.78 -9.97 -10.22
C ALA A 82 -22.01 -8.85 -10.93
N LYS A 83 -22.05 -7.64 -10.37
CA LYS A 83 -21.31 -6.48 -10.87
C LYS A 83 -19.81 -6.65 -10.72
N PHE A 84 -19.33 -7.19 -9.60
CA PHE A 84 -17.91 -7.48 -9.44
C PHE A 84 -17.39 -8.44 -10.52
N ASN A 85 -18.12 -9.52 -10.79
CA ASN A 85 -17.76 -10.47 -11.84
C ASN A 85 -17.79 -9.82 -13.23
N ALA A 86 -18.80 -9.00 -13.53
CA ALA A 86 -18.85 -8.27 -14.80
C ALA A 86 -17.63 -7.35 -15.00
N LEU A 87 -17.21 -6.62 -13.97
CA LEU A 87 -16.01 -5.76 -14.02
C LEU A 87 -14.73 -6.59 -14.20
N ARG A 88 -14.60 -7.70 -13.48
CA ARG A 88 -13.47 -8.63 -13.62
C ARG A 88 -13.39 -9.19 -15.04
N ASP A 89 -14.50 -9.71 -15.56
CA ASP A 89 -14.56 -10.37 -16.86
C ASP A 89 -14.40 -9.35 -18.01
N GLY A 90 -14.73 -8.08 -17.76
CA GLY A 90 -14.47 -6.95 -18.65
C GLY A 90 -13.02 -6.45 -18.66
N GLY A 91 -12.15 -6.95 -17.76
CA GLY A 91 -10.75 -6.50 -17.68
C GLY A 91 -10.56 -5.15 -16.98
N GLU A 92 -11.53 -4.69 -16.19
CA GLU A 92 -11.52 -3.38 -15.52
C GLU A 92 -10.60 -3.36 -14.28
N PHE A 93 -10.16 -4.52 -13.79
CA PHE A 93 -9.29 -4.64 -12.63
C PHE A 93 -7.85 -4.96 -13.03
N LEU A 94 -6.89 -4.22 -12.45
CA LEU A 94 -5.47 -4.57 -12.52
C LEU A 94 -5.17 -5.88 -11.77
N GLU A 95 -5.83 -6.08 -10.63
CA GLU A 95 -5.74 -7.29 -9.81
C GLU A 95 -7.05 -7.57 -9.06
N HIS A 96 -7.30 -8.83 -8.71
CA HIS A 96 -8.39 -9.23 -7.82
C HIS A 96 -8.02 -10.51 -7.07
N ALA A 97 -8.64 -10.72 -5.90
CA ALA A 97 -8.43 -11.92 -5.10
C ALA A 97 -9.71 -12.30 -4.34
N HIS A 98 -9.85 -13.60 -4.06
CA HIS A 98 -10.85 -14.09 -3.13
C HIS A 98 -10.25 -14.11 -1.72
N VAL A 99 -10.79 -13.29 -0.82
CA VAL A 99 -10.33 -13.18 0.57
C VAL A 99 -11.35 -13.82 1.48
N HIS A 100 -10.90 -14.73 2.36
CA HIS A 100 -11.78 -15.40 3.32
C HIS A 100 -12.08 -14.47 4.51
N GLY A 101 -13.37 -14.32 4.81
CA GLY A 101 -13.91 -13.54 5.93
C GLY A 101 -15.42 -13.56 5.91
#